data_AF-A0A226N2T5-F1
#
_entry.id   AF-A0A226N2T5-F1
#
_cell.length_a   1.000
_cell.length_b   1.000
_cell.length_c   1.000
_cell.angle_alpha   90.00
_cell.angle_beta   90.00
_cell.angle_gamma   90.00
#
_symmetry.space_group_name_H-M   'P 1'
#
loop_
_entity.id
_entity.type
_entity.pdbx_description
1 polymer ?
#
loop_
_entity_poly.entity_id
_entity_poly.type
_entity_poly.pdbx_seq_one_letter_code
_entity_poly.pdbx_strand_id
1 'polypeptide(L)'
;MCHVIPRTPSDEITLEKSRLRAGYMNVNLQTGLPAGTYCDVISGQKEGNACTGKQVYVSSDGMANFQISNSDEDPFVAIHVNDKL
;
A
#
# COMPACT_ATOMS: atom_id res chain seq x y z
N MET A 1 6.03 -3.61 -13.86
CA MET A 1 5.81 -4.61 -12.81
C MET A 1 5.49 -3.84 -11.53
N CYS A 2 4.77 -4.40 -10.56
CA CYS A 2 4.86 -3.91 -9.19
C CYS A 2 5.78 -4.85 -8.42
N HIS A 3 6.57 -4.29 -7.51
CA HIS A 3 7.34 -5.09 -6.58
C HIS A 3 6.96 -4.70 -5.16
N VAL A 4 6.75 -5.72 -4.33
CA VAL A 4 6.55 -5.58 -2.89
C VAL A 4 7.95 -5.57 -2.29
N ILE A 5 8.38 -4.43 -1.75
CA ILE A 5 9.67 -4.27 -1.09
C ILE A 5 9.42 -4.36 0.41
N PRO A 6 9.77 -5.48 1.06
CA PRO A 6 9.78 -5.54 2.52
C PRO A 6 10.89 -4.63 3.04
N ARG A 7 10.53 -3.65 3.87
CA ARG A 7 11.48 -2.75 4.54
C ARG A 7 11.74 -3.30 5.95
N THR A 8 12.90 -3.01 6.51
CA THR A 8 13.21 -3.28 7.93
C THR A 8 12.90 -2.03 8.75
N PRO A 9 12.12 -2.11 9.83
CA PRO A 9 11.55 -3.31 10.46
C PRO A 9 10.50 -4.01 9.58
N SER A 10 10.45 -5.35 9.62
CA SER A 10 9.70 -6.27 8.71
C SER A 10 8.19 -6.06 8.61
N ASP A 11 7.69 -5.03 9.28
CA ASP A 11 6.29 -4.67 9.38
C ASP A 11 5.87 -3.61 8.36
N GLU A 12 6.80 -3.07 7.57
CA GLU A 12 6.55 -2.09 6.50
C GLU A 12 6.67 -2.73 5.12
N ILE A 13 5.68 -2.44 4.27
CA ILE A 13 5.61 -2.86 2.88
C ILE A 13 5.49 -1.64 1.99
N THR A 14 6.47 -1.44 1.11
CA THR A 14 6.40 -0.43 0.05
C THR A 14 6.13 -1.10 -1.29
N LEU A 15 5.15 -0.57 -2.02
CA LEU A 15 4.88 -0.92 -3.40
C LEU A 15 5.37 0.21 -4.30
N GLU A 16 6.25 -0.15 -5.22
CA GLU A 16 6.70 0.75 -6.27
C GLU A 16 6.21 0.25 -7.63
N LYS A 17 5.56 1.16 -8.37
CA LYS A 17 5.18 0.92 -9.76
C LYS A 17 6.39 1.13 -10.67
N SER A 18 6.79 0.10 -11.43
CA SER A 18 7.86 0.27 -12.42
C SER A 18 7.49 1.34 -13.45
N ARG A 19 8.37 2.33 -13.64
CA ARG A 19 8.23 3.47 -14.61
C ARG A 19 7.98 3.06 -16.07
N LEU A 20 8.07 1.77 -16.40
CA LEU A 20 7.91 1.21 -17.75
C LEU A 20 6.45 1.11 -18.25
N ARG A 21 5.42 1.35 -17.42
CA ARG A 21 4.02 1.46 -17.89
C ARG A 21 3.34 2.72 -17.37
N ALA A 22 3.22 3.72 -18.23
CA ALA A 22 2.36 4.88 -18.00
C ALA A 22 0.88 4.49 -18.17
N GLY A 23 0.06 4.69 -17.13
CA GLY A 23 -1.36 4.34 -17.11
C GLY A 23 -1.87 4.06 -15.68
N TYR A 24 -3.18 4.04 -15.46
CA TYR A 24 -3.75 3.61 -14.17
C TYR A 24 -3.38 2.16 -13.88
N MET A 25 -2.96 1.87 -12.65
CA MET A 25 -2.60 0.52 -12.23
C MET A 25 -3.58 0.03 -11.18
N ASN A 26 -4.13 -1.15 -11.41
CA ASN A 26 -4.97 -1.89 -10.46
C ASN A 26 -4.46 -3.33 -10.42
N VAL A 27 -3.85 -3.72 -9.30
CA VAL A 27 -3.22 -5.03 -9.11
C VAL A 27 -3.53 -5.58 -7.72
N ASN A 28 -3.76 -6.89 -7.63
CA ASN A 28 -3.73 -7.60 -6.35
C ASN A 28 -2.34 -8.13 -6.09
N LEU A 29 -1.79 -7.85 -4.91
CA LEU A 29 -0.46 -8.27 -4.51
C LEU A 29 -0.51 -8.93 -3.14
N GLN A 30 0.29 -9.98 -2.98
CA GLN A 30 0.46 -10.67 -1.72
C GLN A 30 1.34 -9.79 -0.82
N THR A 31 0.76 -9.31 0.28
CA THR A 31 1.47 -8.46 1.24
C THR A 31 2.12 -9.30 2.33
N GLY A 32 1.51 -10.42 2.71
CA GLY A 32 1.91 -11.16 3.91
C GLY A 32 1.58 -10.46 5.22
N LEU A 33 0.85 -9.33 5.18
CA LEU A 33 0.30 -8.69 6.37
C LEU A 33 -0.99 -9.41 6.81
N PRO A 34 -1.34 -9.32 8.10
CA PRO A 34 -2.63 -9.76 8.60
C PRO A 34 -3.80 -9.05 7.90
N ALA A 35 -4.97 -9.70 7.92
CA ALA A 35 -6.18 -9.09 7.40
C ALA A 35 -6.54 -7.80 8.16
N GLY A 36 -6.91 -6.75 7.43
CA GLY A 36 -7.22 -5.47 8.02
C GLY A 36 -7.22 -4.31 7.04
N THR A 37 -7.58 -3.14 7.54
CA THR A 37 -7.46 -1.89 6.80
C THR A 37 -6.21 -1.15 7.28
N TYR A 38 -5.38 -0.73 6.34
CA TYR A 38 -4.10 -0.08 6.57
C TYR A 38 -4.10 1.31 5.94
N CYS A 39 -3.49 2.28 6.61
CA CYS A 39 -3.28 3.60 6.03
C CYS A 39 -2.03 3.62 5.16
N ASP A 40 -2.13 4.19 3.96
CA ASP A 40 -0.97 4.47 3.13
C ASP A 40 -0.26 5.71 3.67
N VAL A 41 0.93 5.51 4.24
CA VAL A 41 1.74 6.57 4.88
C VAL A 41 2.28 7.60 3.90
N ILE A 42 2.25 7.29 2.60
CA ILE A 42 2.71 8.19 1.54
C ILE A 42 1.62 9.21 1.21
N SER A 43 0.35 8.79 1.17
CA SER A 43 -0.78 9.66 0.83
C SER A 43 -1.48 10.27 2.05
N GLY A 44 -1.16 9.82 3.27
CA GLY A 44 -1.66 10.38 4.52
C GLY A 44 -1.15 9.59 5.72
N GLN A 45 -1.82 9.68 6.86
CA GLN A 45 -1.42 8.99 8.08
C GLN A 45 -2.65 8.52 8.86
N LYS A 46 -2.46 7.62 9.81
CA LYS A 46 -3.52 7.21 10.72
C LYS A 46 -3.78 8.30 11.76
N GLU A 47 -5.02 8.77 11.85
CA GLU A 47 -5.49 9.67 12.90
C GLU A 47 -6.65 9.00 13.67
N GLY A 48 -6.31 8.42 14.83
CA GLY A 48 -7.26 7.64 15.63
C GLY A 48 -7.71 6.37 14.90
N ASN A 49 -8.99 6.32 14.52
CA ASN A 49 -9.62 5.20 13.82
C ASN A 49 -9.89 5.50 12.32
N ALA A 50 -9.21 6.49 11.75
CA ALA A 50 -9.34 6.84 10.35
C ALA A 50 -7.97 7.09 9.71
N CYS A 51 -7.89 6.92 8.40
CA CYS A 51 -6.73 7.33 7.60
C CYS A 51 -7.03 8.68 6.95
N THR A 52 -6.10 9.62 7.01
CA THR A 52 -6.22 10.91 6.29
C THR A 52 -5.96 10.76 4.79
N GLY A 53 -5.27 9.69 4.40
CA GLY A 53 -4.91 9.36 3.02
C GLY A 53 -5.68 8.16 2.45
N LYS A 54 -5.04 7.47 1.50
CA LYS A 54 -5.59 6.24 0.92
C LYS A 54 -5.59 5.12 1.94
N GLN A 55 -6.58 4.24 1.79
CA GLN A 55 -6.74 3.04 2.60
C GLN A 55 -6.44 1.81 1.74
N VAL A 56 -5.69 0.87 2.30
CA VAL A 56 -5.41 -0.42 1.69
C VAL A 56 -6.10 -1.51 2.49
N TYR A 57 -6.94 -2.28 1.83
CA TYR A 57 -7.62 -3.43 2.44
C TYR A 57 -6.81 -4.70 2.17
N VAL A 58 -6.39 -5.37 3.24
CA VAL A 58 -5.74 -6.68 3.21
C VAL A 58 -6.78 -7.74 3.57
N SER A 59 -6.95 -8.69 2.65
CA SER A 59 -7.87 -9.82 2.76
C SER A 59 -7.31 -10.89 3.71
N SER A 60 -8.14 -11.88 4.07
CA SER A 60 -7.78 -12.96 5.01
C SER A 60 -6.62 -13.86 4.54
N ASP A 61 -6.32 -13.86 3.25
CA ASP A 61 -5.23 -14.57 2.60
C ASP A 61 -3.95 -13.71 2.45
N GLY A 62 -3.93 -12.51 3.02
CA GLY A 62 -2.82 -11.54 2.95
C GLY A 62 -2.76 -10.72 1.67
N MET A 63 -3.71 -10.92 0.74
CA MET A 63 -3.77 -10.19 -0.51
C MET A 63 -4.40 -8.81 -0.33
N ALA A 64 -3.83 -7.80 -0.99
CA ALA A 64 -4.41 -6.46 -1.03
C ALA A 64 -4.52 -5.94 -2.46
N ASN A 65 -5.58 -5.16 -2.70
CA ASN A 65 -5.80 -4.47 -3.96
C ASN A 65 -5.16 -3.08 -3.92
N PHE A 66 -4.25 -2.81 -4.86
CA PHE A 66 -3.56 -1.54 -4.96
C PHE A 66 -3.95 -0.80 -6.23
N GLN A 67 -4.37 0.44 -6.06
CA GLN A 67 -4.78 1.33 -7.14
C GLN A 67 -3.88 2.57 -7.16
N ILE A 68 -2.95 2.59 -8.11
CA ILE A 68 -1.93 3.64 -8.24
C ILE A 68 -2.16 4.39 -9.55
N SER A 69 -2.55 5.66 -9.43
CA SER A 69 -2.68 6.58 -10.56
C SER A 69 -1.30 7.14 -10.93
N ASN A 70 -1.06 7.34 -12.22
CA ASN A 70 0.23 7.86 -12.70
C ASN A 70 0.30 9.39 -12.75
N SER A 71 -0.72 10.06 -12.25
CA SER A 71 -0.78 11.52 -12.06
C SER A 71 -0.02 11.98 -10.82
N ASP A 72 0.36 11.04 -9.96
CA ASP A 72 1.15 11.32 -8.76
C ASP A 72 2.64 11.33 -9.17
N GLU A 73 3.39 12.36 -8.74
CA GLU A 73 4.84 12.52 -9.04
C GLU A 73 5.66 11.27 -8.61
N ASP A 74 5.11 10.53 -7.66
CA ASP A 74 5.75 9.47 -6.90
C ASP A 74 4.75 8.29 -6.76
N PRO A 75 4.79 7.29 -7.66
CA PRO A 75 3.81 6.20 -7.69
C PRO A 75 4.17 5.10 -6.68
N PHE A 76 4.25 5.49 -5.41
CA PHE A 76 4.55 4.62 -4.27
C PHE A 76 3.33 4.50 -3.36
N VAL A 77 3.17 3.33 -2.74
CA VAL A 77 2.28 3.12 -1.61
C VAL A 77 3.10 2.47 -0.52
N ALA A 78 2.99 2.93 0.72
CA ALA A 78 3.65 2.28 1.84
C ALA A 78 2.64 2.05 2.98
N ILE A 79 2.56 0.82 3.45
CA ILE A 79 1.68 0.43 4.55
C ILE A 79 2.49 -0.30 5.62
N HIS A 80 2.12 -0.13 6.88
CA HIS A 80 2.75 -0.86 7.97
C HIS A 80 1.77 -1.28 9.08
N VAL A 81 2.17 -2.25 9.91
CA VAL A 81 1.28 -2.83 10.94
C VAL A 81 0.78 -1.84 12.00
N ASN A 82 1.50 -0.76 12.32
CA ASN A 82 1.03 0.16 13.37
C ASN A 82 -0.04 1.15 12.83
N ASP A 83 -0.13 1.31 11.51
CA ASP A 83 -1.17 2.09 10.82
C ASP A 83 -2.38 1.23 10.42
N LYS A 84 -2.49 0.03 10.99
CA LYS A 84 -3.70 -0.78 10.90
C LYS A 84 -4.81 -0.16 11.76
N LEU A 85 -6.01 -0.04 11.21
CA LEU A 85 -7.24 0.32 11.93
C LEU A 85 -7.79 -0.85 12.78
#